data_AF-A0A497K3W6-F1
#
_entry.id   AF-A0A497K3W6-F1
#
_cell.length_a   1.000
_cell.length_b   1.000
_cell.length_c   1.000
_cell.angle_alpha   90.00
_cell.angle_beta   90.00
_cell.angle_gamma   90.00
#
_symmetry.space_group_name_H-M   'P 1'
#
loop_
_entity.id
_entity.type
_entity.pdbx_description
1 polymer ?
#
loop_
_entity_poly.entity_id
_entity_poly.type
_entity_poly.pdbx_seq_one_letter_code
_entity_poly.pdbx_strand_id
1 'polypeptide(L)'
;MRTDSTSPLQGRVVAITRPEGQSSGMVELVESLGGISCLAPTVEIRPPNDGKHVEEFIREATRRELDLIIFLSVNSVGSLFRVADDAELTNDFLKAMEDVTVVAIGSKTLDALRGHDVKVKIIPDKQSSQGILDSLSGIDLEGLRIG
;
A
#
# COMPACT_ATOMS: atom_id res chain seq x y z
N MET A 1 -32.93 22.56 -15.38
CA MET A 1 -33.01 21.47 -14.40
C MET A 1 -33.26 20.19 -15.17
N ARG A 2 -32.21 19.40 -15.45
CA ARG A 2 -32.32 18.14 -16.21
C ARG A 2 -32.34 16.98 -15.21
N THR A 3 -33.50 16.35 -15.06
CA THR A 3 -33.69 15.10 -14.33
C THR A 3 -33.85 13.98 -15.35
N ASP A 4 -32.73 13.45 -15.83
CA ASP A 4 -32.71 12.14 -16.49
C ASP A 4 -32.12 11.15 -15.49
N SER A 5 -33.00 10.48 -14.76
CA SER A 5 -32.69 9.50 -13.71
C SER A 5 -32.33 8.13 -14.29
N THR A 6 -31.46 8.09 -15.29
CA THR A 6 -30.89 6.83 -15.78
C THR A 6 -29.61 6.55 -15.01
N SER A 7 -29.57 5.41 -14.33
CA SER A 7 -28.38 4.99 -13.60
C SER A 7 -27.19 4.90 -14.57
N PRO A 8 -26.00 5.48 -14.27
CA PRO A 8 -24.92 5.64 -15.25
C PRO A 8 -24.45 4.35 -15.92
N LEU A 9 -24.58 3.20 -15.24
CA LEU A 9 -24.19 1.89 -15.76
C LEU A 9 -25.37 0.99 -16.11
N GLN A 10 -26.59 1.54 -16.23
CA GLN A 10 -27.78 0.74 -16.49
C GLN A 10 -27.64 -0.11 -17.76
N GLY A 11 -27.87 -1.43 -17.62
CA GLY A 11 -27.76 -2.40 -18.72
C GLY A 11 -26.32 -2.70 -19.18
N ARG A 12 -25.30 -2.21 -18.46
CA ARG A 12 -23.89 -2.49 -18.75
C ARG A 12 -23.39 -3.64 -17.89
N VAL A 13 -22.59 -4.51 -18.49
CA VAL A 13 -21.77 -5.50 -17.78
C VAL A 13 -20.35 -4.95 -17.71
N VAL A 14 -19.79 -4.89 -16.50
CA VAL A 14 -18.43 -4.36 -16.26
C VAL A 14 -17.55 -5.49 -15.75
N ALA A 15 -16.51 -5.81 -16.51
CA ALA A 15 -15.48 -6.75 -16.07
C ALA A 15 -14.55 -6.07 -15.05
N ILE A 16 -14.37 -6.72 -13.90
CA ILE A 16 -13.49 -6.27 -12.83
C ILE A 16 -12.25 -7.16 -12.83
N THR A 17 -11.12 -6.60 -13.22
CA THR A 17 -9.85 -7.33 -13.42
C THR A 17 -8.89 -7.26 -12.24
N ARG A 18 -9.31 -6.62 -11.14
CA ARG A 18 -8.54 -6.56 -9.89
C ARG A 18 -8.42 -7.97 -9.27
N PRO A 19 -7.42 -8.19 -8.41
CA PRO A 19 -7.37 -9.39 -7.59
C PRO A 19 -8.69 -9.62 -6.85
N GLU A 20 -9.08 -10.89 -6.70
CA GLU A 20 -10.39 -11.28 -6.15
C GLU A 20 -10.66 -10.62 -4.79
N GLY A 21 -9.72 -10.72 -3.84
CA GLY A 21 -9.81 -10.12 -2.51
C GLY A 21 -9.74 -8.58 -2.47
N GLN A 22 -9.57 -7.90 -3.62
CA GLN A 22 -9.49 -6.43 -3.72
C GLN A 22 -10.58 -5.86 -4.64
N SER A 23 -11.60 -6.65 -4.97
CA SER A 23 -12.64 -6.30 -5.95
C SER A 23 -13.96 -5.82 -5.34
N SER A 24 -14.22 -6.08 -4.05
CA SER A 24 -15.51 -5.80 -3.39
C SER A 24 -15.99 -4.36 -3.55
N GLY A 25 -15.15 -3.37 -3.24
CA GLY A 25 -15.54 -1.97 -3.38
C GLY A 25 -15.84 -1.54 -4.82
N MET A 26 -15.26 -2.23 -5.82
CA MET A 26 -15.59 -1.97 -7.23
C MET A 26 -16.90 -2.65 -7.63
N VAL A 27 -17.17 -3.85 -7.11
CA VAL A 27 -18.46 -4.54 -7.27
C VAL A 27 -19.59 -3.66 -6.74
N GLU A 28 -19.47 -3.21 -5.49
CA GLU A 28 -20.46 -2.35 -4.84
C GLU A 28 -20.67 -1.03 -5.62
N LEU A 29 -19.59 -0.43 -6.13
CA LEU A 29 -19.68 0.78 -6.95
C LEU A 29 -20.40 0.53 -8.29
N VAL A 30 -20.10 -0.57 -8.97
CA VAL A 30 -20.74 -0.90 -10.26
C VAL A 30 -22.24 -1.18 -10.05
N GLU A 31 -22.57 -1.97 -9.03
CA GLU A 31 -23.95 -2.35 -8.72
C GLU A 31 -24.78 -1.15 -8.24
N SER A 32 -24.21 -0.29 -7.38
CA SER A 32 -24.87 0.95 -6.94
C SER A 32 -25.11 1.95 -8.08
N LEU A 33 -24.33 1.87 -9.15
CA LEU A 33 -24.53 2.62 -10.39
C LEU A 33 -25.40 1.88 -11.41
N GLY A 34 -26.06 0.79 -11.02
CA GLY A 34 -27.05 0.05 -11.82
C GLY A 34 -26.48 -0.87 -12.89
N GLY A 35 -25.17 -1.12 -12.84
CA GLY A 35 -24.48 -2.08 -13.71
C GLY A 35 -24.46 -3.50 -13.12
N ILE A 36 -24.00 -4.45 -13.93
CA ILE A 36 -23.75 -5.83 -13.52
C ILE A 36 -22.23 -6.02 -13.46
N SER A 37 -21.69 -6.35 -12.28
CA SER A 37 -20.27 -6.68 -12.15
C SER A 37 -19.98 -8.12 -12.58
N CYS A 38 -18.91 -8.31 -13.34
CA CYS A 38 -18.35 -9.62 -13.68
C CYS A 38 -16.92 -9.68 -13.15
N LEU A 39 -16.65 -10.56 -12.19
CA LEU A 39 -15.29 -10.77 -11.70
C LEU A 39 -14.48 -11.52 -12.77
N ALA A 40 -13.39 -10.91 -13.22
CA ALA A 40 -12.45 -11.49 -14.16
C ALA A 40 -11.00 -11.19 -13.73
N PRO A 41 -10.53 -11.65 -12.55
CA PRO A 41 -9.21 -11.32 -12.04
C PRO A 41 -8.10 -11.71 -13.02
N THR A 42 -7.22 -10.77 -13.36
CA THR A 42 -6.08 -11.04 -14.26
C THR A 42 -4.74 -11.08 -13.51
N VAL A 43 -4.77 -10.82 -12.21
CA VAL A 43 -3.59 -10.79 -11.34
C VAL A 43 -3.95 -11.41 -9.99
N GLU A 44 -3.03 -12.21 -9.45
CA GLU A 44 -3.12 -12.78 -8.11
C GLU A 44 -2.01 -12.18 -7.23
N ILE A 45 -2.36 -11.81 -5.99
CA ILE A 45 -1.38 -11.37 -5.00
C ILE A 45 -0.95 -12.59 -4.20
N ARG A 46 0.30 -13.02 -4.36
CA ARG A 46 0.91 -14.11 -3.61
C ARG A 46 1.97 -13.60 -2.65
N PRO A 47 2.25 -14.32 -1.55
CA PRO A 47 3.43 -14.08 -0.75
C PRO A 47 4.71 -14.07 -1.61
N PRO A 48 5.75 -13.32 -1.20
CA PRO A 48 7.07 -13.42 -1.83
C PRO A 48 7.53 -14.88 -1.86
N ASN A 49 8.10 -15.31 -2.99
CA ASN A 49 8.63 -16.67 -3.12
C ASN A 49 9.80 -16.94 -2.16
N ASP A 50 10.49 -15.88 -1.74
CA ASP A 50 11.59 -15.96 -0.77
C ASP A 50 11.37 -14.96 0.37
N GLY A 51 10.82 -15.45 1.48
CA GLY A 51 10.63 -14.66 2.70
C GLY A 51 11.94 -14.18 3.33
N LYS A 52 13.08 -14.81 3.01
CA LYS A 52 14.38 -14.46 3.62
C LYS A 52 14.83 -13.05 3.26
N HIS A 53 14.57 -12.60 2.04
CA HIS A 53 14.91 -11.23 1.62
C HIS A 53 14.07 -10.19 2.37
N VAL A 54 12.80 -10.51 2.64
CA VAL A 54 11.90 -9.65 3.42
C VAL A 54 12.31 -9.65 4.90
N GLU A 55 12.67 -10.80 5.44
CA GLU A 55 13.18 -10.91 6.80
C GLU A 55 14.50 -10.17 6.96
N GLU A 56 15.44 -10.26 6.01
CA GLU A 56 16.70 -9.51 6.06
C GLU A 56 16.45 -8.01 6.01
N PHE A 57 15.53 -7.54 5.16
CA PHE A 57 15.12 -6.13 5.16
C PHE A 57 14.57 -5.67 6.52
N ILE A 58 13.74 -6.50 7.17
CA ILE A 58 13.24 -6.23 8.52
C ILE A 58 14.41 -6.14 9.51
N ARG A 59 15.41 -7.03 9.38
CA ARG A 59 16.61 -7.02 10.22
C ARG A 59 17.48 -5.79 9.98
N GLU A 60 17.68 -5.35 8.74
CA GLU A 60 18.37 -4.09 8.39
C GLU A 60 17.67 -2.89 9.05
N ALA A 61 16.34 -2.81 8.95
CA ALA A 61 15.56 -1.79 9.63
C ALA A 61 15.77 -1.84 11.15
N THR A 62 15.68 -3.03 11.76
CA THR A 62 15.89 -3.24 13.20
C THR A 62 17.31 -2.88 13.65
N ARG A 63 18.33 -3.09 12.81
CA ARG A 63 19.72 -2.67 13.07
C ARG A 63 19.93 -1.16 12.94
N ARG A 64 18.88 -0.40 12.60
CA ARG A 64 18.90 1.06 12.38
C ARG A 64 19.84 1.46 11.25
N GLU A 65 19.89 0.63 10.21
CA GLU A 65 20.72 0.84 9.01
C GLU A 65 19.96 1.61 7.92
N LEU A 66 18.73 2.04 8.17
CA LEU A 66 17.89 2.78 7.24
C LEU A 66 17.48 4.11 7.84
N ASP A 67 17.56 5.17 7.03
CA ASP A 67 17.14 6.53 7.40
C ASP A 67 15.72 6.83 6.93
N LEU A 68 15.30 6.16 5.86
CA LEU A 68 14.00 6.36 5.23
C LEU A 68 13.47 5.03 4.66
N ILE A 69 12.15 4.78 4.80
CA ILE A 69 11.48 3.60 4.23
C ILE A 69 10.24 4.02 3.44
N ILE A 70 10.13 3.57 2.20
CA ILE A 70 9.05 3.95 1.28
C ILE A 70 8.10 2.78 1.00
N PHE A 71 6.86 2.91 1.50
CA PHE A 71 5.80 1.95 1.22
C PHE A 71 5.02 2.34 -0.03
N LEU A 72 5.24 1.58 -1.11
CA LEU A 72 4.59 1.80 -2.42
C LEU A 72 3.24 1.10 -2.57
N SER A 73 2.82 0.25 -1.64
CA SER A 73 1.52 -0.41 -1.71
C SER A 73 1.04 -0.92 -0.35
N VAL A 74 -0.27 -1.17 -0.22
CA VAL A 74 -0.82 -1.90 0.93
C VAL A 74 -0.28 -3.34 1.04
N ASN A 75 0.08 -3.94 -0.09
CA ASN A 75 0.58 -5.32 -0.13
C ASN A 75 1.97 -5.43 0.52
N SER A 76 2.83 -4.41 0.36
CA SER A 76 4.15 -4.42 1.00
C SER A 76 4.05 -4.30 2.51
N VAL A 77 3.11 -3.49 3.02
CA VAL A 77 2.80 -3.41 4.46
C VAL A 77 2.40 -4.79 4.99
N GLY A 78 1.36 -5.40 4.40
CA GLY A 78 0.88 -6.71 4.86
C GLY A 78 1.93 -7.82 4.74
N SER A 79 2.76 -7.80 3.69
CA SER A 79 3.82 -8.80 3.54
C SER A 79 4.93 -8.64 4.57
N LEU A 80 5.37 -7.41 4.86
CA LEU A 80 6.40 -7.15 5.86
C LEU A 80 5.94 -7.53 7.25
N PHE A 81 4.74 -7.11 7.65
CA PHE A 81 4.22 -7.43 8.97
C PHE A 81 3.93 -8.92 9.17
N ARG A 82 3.48 -9.64 8.13
CA ARG A 82 3.37 -11.10 8.21
C ARG A 82 4.73 -11.76 8.43
N VAL A 83 5.76 -11.38 7.67
CA VAL A 83 7.10 -11.97 7.83
C VAL A 83 7.72 -11.57 9.18
N ALA A 84 7.48 -10.35 9.65
CA ALA A 84 7.91 -9.91 10.97
C ALA A 84 7.24 -10.74 12.08
N ASP A 85 5.95 -11.06 11.93
CA ASP A 85 5.21 -11.90 12.87
C ASP A 85 5.73 -13.35 12.85
N ASP A 86 5.86 -13.95 11.66
CA ASP A 86 6.39 -15.30 11.47
C ASP A 86 7.82 -15.46 12.05
N ALA A 87 8.62 -14.39 12.02
CA ALA A 87 9.99 -14.36 12.54
C ALA A 87 10.11 -13.84 13.98
N GLU A 88 9.00 -13.54 14.66
CA GLU A 88 8.94 -12.95 16.01
C GLU A 88 9.69 -11.59 16.14
N LEU A 89 9.77 -10.83 15.06
CA LEU A 89 10.46 -9.54 14.95
C LEU A 89 9.52 -8.32 15.00
N THR A 90 8.19 -8.50 15.05
CA THR A 90 7.20 -7.41 14.97
C THR A 90 7.50 -6.25 15.91
N ASN A 91 7.78 -6.51 17.19
CA ASN A 91 8.05 -5.47 18.18
C ASN A 91 9.33 -4.67 17.88
N ASP A 92 10.37 -5.34 17.42
CA ASP A 92 11.64 -4.69 17.10
C ASP A 92 11.54 -3.90 15.79
N PHE A 93 10.78 -4.42 14.83
CA PHE A 93 10.47 -3.71 13.60
C PHE A 93 9.66 -2.43 13.86
N LEU A 94 8.65 -2.49 14.74
CA LEU A 94 7.89 -1.30 15.13
C LEU A 94 8.76 -0.24 15.81
N LYS A 95 9.65 -0.65 16.72
CA LYS A 95 10.63 0.29 17.33
C LYS A 95 11.54 0.92 16.28
N ALA A 96 11.98 0.15 15.28
CA ALA A 96 12.76 0.71 14.18
C ALA A 96 11.98 1.75 13.38
N MET A 97 10.66 1.55 13.20
CA MET A 97 9.81 2.52 12.50
C MET A 97 9.67 3.86 13.25
N GLU A 98 9.96 3.91 14.56
CA GLU A 98 9.93 5.18 15.33
C GLU A 98 11.12 6.08 15.01
N ASP A 99 12.26 5.49 14.65
CA ASP A 99 13.51 6.20 14.38
C ASP A 99 13.72 6.52 12.89
N VAL A 100 13.00 5.84 11.99
CA VAL A 100 13.12 6.01 10.54
C VAL A 100 12.07 6.97 9.98
N THR A 101 12.40 7.67 8.89
CA THR A 101 11.37 8.43 8.15
C THR A 101 10.52 7.48 7.32
N VAL A 102 9.28 7.23 7.75
CA VAL A 102 8.33 6.40 6.99
C VAL A 102 7.56 7.23 5.97
N VAL A 103 7.55 6.79 4.71
CA VAL A 103 6.80 7.37 3.60
C VAL A 103 5.74 6.39 3.12
N ALA A 104 4.50 6.87 2.94
CA ALA A 104 3.42 6.09 2.34
C ALA A 104 3.01 6.73 1.01
N ILE A 105 2.95 5.96 -0.08
CA ILE A 105 2.60 6.48 -1.42
C ILE A 105 1.18 7.10 -1.49
N GLY A 106 0.28 6.74 -0.57
CA GLY A 106 -1.12 7.17 -0.62
C GLY A 106 -1.94 6.73 0.58
N SER A 107 -3.19 7.20 0.63
CA SER A 107 -4.09 7.05 1.79
C SER A 107 -4.31 5.60 2.21
N LYS A 108 -4.53 4.68 1.26
CA LYS A 108 -4.73 3.26 1.60
C LYS A 108 -3.51 2.65 2.28
N THR A 109 -2.30 3.00 1.83
CA THR A 109 -1.05 2.52 2.43
C THR A 109 -0.83 3.16 3.81
N LEU A 110 -1.16 4.45 3.95
CA LEU A 110 -1.17 5.14 5.25
C LEU A 110 -2.09 4.42 6.25
N ASP A 111 -3.31 4.11 5.84
CA ASP A 111 -4.30 3.47 6.72
C ASP A 111 -3.84 2.08 7.14
N ALA A 112 -3.24 1.31 6.21
CA ALA A 112 -2.64 0.01 6.53
C ALA A 112 -1.49 0.15 7.54
N LEU A 113 -0.57 1.12 7.37
CA LEU A 113 0.53 1.37 8.30
C LEU A 113 0.02 1.79 9.70
N ARG A 114 -0.98 2.66 9.75
CA ARG A 114 -1.63 3.07 11.02
C ARG A 114 -2.32 1.91 11.73
N GLY A 115 -2.87 0.95 10.98
CA GLY A 115 -3.43 -0.28 11.54
C GLY A 115 -2.40 -1.16 12.26
N HIS A 116 -1.10 -0.93 12.00
CA HIS A 116 0.03 -1.54 12.70
C HIS A 116 0.77 -0.56 13.61
N ASP A 117 0.14 0.54 14.02
CA ASP A 117 0.74 1.57 14.89
C ASP A 117 1.99 2.28 14.33
N VAL A 118 2.19 2.24 13.00
CA VAL A 118 3.30 2.94 12.34
C VAL A 118 2.94 4.40 12.05
N LYS A 119 3.79 5.32 12.51
CA LYS A 119 3.66 6.76 12.22
C LYS A 119 4.28 7.11 10.87
N VAL A 120 3.45 7.49 9.91
CA VAL A 120 3.89 7.99 8.61
C VAL A 120 4.23 9.48 8.68
N LYS A 121 5.40 9.87 8.18
CA LYS A 121 5.89 11.25 8.17
C LYS A 121 5.61 11.96 6.85
N ILE A 122 5.66 11.24 5.74
CA ILE A 122 5.52 11.83 4.39
C ILE A 122 4.46 11.06 3.61
N ILE A 123 3.57 11.82 2.97
CA ILE A 123 2.57 11.31 2.03
C ILE A 123 2.62 12.25 0.82
N PRO A 124 2.86 11.75 -0.40
CA PRO A 124 2.93 12.60 -1.57
C PRO A 124 1.54 13.05 -2.02
N ASP A 125 1.45 14.26 -2.57
CA ASP A 125 0.21 14.80 -3.14
C ASP A 125 -0.30 13.94 -4.32
N LYS A 126 0.63 13.32 -5.05
CA LYS A 126 0.34 12.42 -6.16
C LYS A 126 0.84 11.02 -5.83
N GLN A 127 -0.05 10.03 -5.92
CA GLN A 127 0.27 8.61 -5.72
C GLN A 127 1.07 8.04 -6.92
N SER A 128 2.32 8.47 -7.05
CA SER A 128 3.21 8.16 -8.17
C SER A 128 4.67 8.28 -7.73
N SER A 129 5.59 7.65 -8.48
CA SER A 129 7.02 7.79 -8.22
C SER A 129 7.48 9.25 -8.26
N GLN A 130 6.98 10.04 -9.21
CA GLN A 130 7.29 11.47 -9.28
C GLN A 130 6.80 12.22 -8.04
N GLY A 131 5.58 11.94 -7.57
CA GLY A 131 5.05 12.58 -6.36
C GLY A 131 5.89 12.28 -5.11
N ILE A 132 6.45 11.08 -5.01
CA ILE A 132 7.40 10.74 -3.95
C ILE A 132 8.67 11.59 -4.09
N LEU A 133 9.28 11.64 -5.28
CA LEU A 133 10.47 12.46 -5.52
C LEU A 133 10.23 13.95 -5.19
N ASP A 134 9.09 14.49 -5.62
CA ASP A 134 8.71 15.87 -5.33
C ASP A 134 8.62 16.11 -3.81
N SER A 135 8.09 15.13 -3.06
CA SER A 135 7.97 15.21 -1.59
C SER A 135 9.30 15.09 -0.86
N LEU A 136 10.31 14.47 -1.48
CA LEU A 136 11.65 14.33 -0.94
C LEU A 136 12.61 15.45 -1.39
N SER A 137 12.19 16.31 -2.33
CA SER A 137 13.05 17.34 -2.95
C SER A 137 13.67 18.35 -1.97
N GLY A 138 13.05 18.56 -0.81
CA GLY A 138 13.57 19.44 0.25
C GLY A 138 14.45 18.74 1.30
N ILE A 139 14.74 17.45 1.11
CA ILE A 139 15.55 16.64 2.02
C ILE A 139 16.91 16.39 1.37
N ASP A 140 17.99 16.64 2.10
CA ASP A 140 19.31 16.20 1.69
C ASP A 140 19.40 14.68 1.83
N LEU A 141 19.51 13.98 0.71
CA LEU A 141 19.57 12.53 0.64
C LEU A 141 21.02 12.01 0.60
N GLU A 142 22.02 12.88 0.58
CA GLU A 142 23.41 12.46 0.50
C GLU A 142 23.80 11.61 1.72
N GLY A 143 24.28 10.39 1.46
CA GLY A 143 24.67 9.44 2.49
C GLY A 143 23.52 8.72 3.21
N LEU A 144 22.26 9.08 2.95
CA LEU A 144 21.10 8.39 3.55
C LEU A 144 20.85 7.04 2.89
N ARG A 145 20.48 6.05 3.70
CA ARG A 145 20.07 4.72 3.25
C ARG A 145 18.55 4.65 3.18
N ILE A 146 18.05 4.33 1.98
CA ILE A 146 16.62 4.27 1.67
C ILE A 146 16.21 2.82 1.44
N GLY A 147 15.18 2.39 2.17
CA GLY A 147 14.52 1.09 2.06
C GLY A 147 13.18 1.12 1.34
#